data_AF-X0W4V2-F1
#
_entry.id   AF-X0W4V2-F1
#
_cell.length_a   1.000
_cell.length_b   1.000
_cell.length_c   1.000
_cell.angle_alpha   90.00
_cell.angle_beta   90.00
_cell.angle_gamma   90.00
#
_symmetry.space_group_name_H-M   'P 1'
#
loop_
_entity.id
_entity.type
_entity.pdbx_description
1 polymer ?
#
loop_
_entity_poly.entity_id
_entity_poly.type
_entity_poly.pdbx_seq_one_letter_code
_entity_poly.pdbx_strand_id
1 'polypeptide(L)'
;MKTPRLSCFVASAFGKKDVDAIYSKVVKRVLAELKIKSLRVDRIVHNDDVDDKILELIDVCDFCITDLTYARPSAYYEAGLVSGLGKPVIFLARSDHFRDKPGDENGNLRVHFDLQMKNIISWTSPVPTLHKKLAARVRKVIRPIVRRKTSESASKKLEAAFARESQQSKLSELLTLSRRSLSKLKYCKWSDSPHYDPVSACGVRRQRSGYWLVVVRVAS
;
A
#
# COMPACT_ATOMS: atom_id res chain seq x y z
N MET A 1 5.25 18.51 -2.68
CA MET A 1 4.91 17.22 -3.33
C MET A 1 3.44 16.91 -3.07
N LYS A 2 2.65 16.57 -4.08
CA LYS A 2 1.24 16.17 -3.88
C LYS A 2 1.21 14.81 -3.18
N THR A 3 0.51 14.69 -2.06
CA THR A 3 0.28 13.39 -1.39
C THR A 3 -0.42 12.43 -2.35
N PRO A 4 0.01 11.16 -2.47
CA PRO A 4 -0.65 10.20 -3.34
C PRO A 4 -2.12 10.05 -2.92
N ARG A 5 -3.02 10.03 -3.91
CA ARG A 5 -4.43 9.70 -3.65
C ARG A 5 -4.52 8.22 -3.29
N LEU A 6 -5.10 7.94 -2.13
CA LEU A 6 -5.35 6.57 -1.68
C LEU A 6 -6.81 6.22 -1.81
N SER A 7 -7.10 4.93 -1.89
CA SER A 7 -8.45 4.39 -1.86
C SER A 7 -8.62 3.26 -0.85
N CYS A 8 -9.80 3.15 -0.28
CA CYS A 8 -10.15 2.18 0.75
C CYS A 8 -11.40 1.41 0.33
N PHE A 9 -11.28 0.09 0.21
CA PHE A 9 -12.43 -0.80 0.01
C PHE A 9 -13.16 -1.00 1.34
N VAL A 10 -14.49 -0.89 1.33
CA VAL A 10 -15.32 -1.04 2.52
C VAL A 10 -16.28 -2.20 2.37
N ALA A 11 -16.08 -3.23 3.18
CA ALA A 11 -16.86 -4.45 3.24
C ALA A 11 -17.74 -4.46 4.50
N SER A 12 -19.02 -4.83 4.38
CA SER A 12 -19.97 -4.84 5.51
C SER A 12 -21.27 -5.56 5.17
N ALA A 13 -22.04 -5.98 6.17
CA ALA A 13 -23.44 -6.37 5.96
C ALA A 13 -24.27 -5.18 5.43
N PHE A 14 -24.87 -5.33 4.24
CA PHE A 14 -25.74 -4.32 3.63
C PHE A 14 -27.16 -4.36 4.19
N GLY A 15 -27.84 -3.20 4.20
CA GLY A 15 -29.24 -3.08 4.63
C GLY A 15 -29.45 -3.16 6.15
N LYS A 16 -28.37 -3.25 6.93
CA LYS A 16 -28.42 -3.21 8.39
C LYS A 16 -28.26 -1.78 8.86
N LYS A 17 -29.35 -1.19 9.37
CA LYS A 17 -29.45 0.25 9.72
C LYS A 17 -28.32 0.74 10.62
N ASP A 18 -27.90 -0.07 11.58
CA ASP A 18 -26.82 0.23 12.50
C ASP A 18 -25.46 0.22 11.80
N VAL A 19 -25.14 -0.80 11.01
CA VAL A 19 -23.89 -0.90 10.23
C VAL A 19 -23.80 0.22 9.18
N ASP A 20 -24.90 0.51 8.49
CA ASP A 20 -24.98 1.62 7.53
C ASP A 20 -24.79 2.99 8.21
N ALA A 21 -25.28 3.14 9.44
CA ALA A 21 -25.04 4.33 10.25
C ALA A 21 -23.58 4.43 10.68
N ILE A 22 -22.91 3.34 11.04
CA ILE A 22 -21.46 3.32 11.34
C ILE A 22 -20.66 3.73 10.11
N TYR A 23 -20.97 3.16 8.94
CA TYR A 23 -20.33 3.53 7.69
C TYR A 23 -20.46 5.05 7.43
N SER A 24 -21.70 5.55 7.46
CA SER A 24 -21.99 6.94 7.08
C SER A 24 -21.47 7.96 8.09
N LYS A 25 -21.64 7.71 9.39
CA LYS A 25 -21.31 8.64 10.48
C LYS A 25 -19.85 8.58 10.90
N VAL A 26 -19.14 7.47 10.64
CA VAL A 26 -17.77 7.28 11.13
C VAL A 26 -16.81 6.93 10.00
N VAL A 27 -16.98 5.77 9.34
CA VAL A 27 -16.00 5.28 8.35
C VAL A 27 -15.80 6.29 7.22
N LYS A 28 -16.89 6.72 6.58
CA LYS A 28 -16.87 7.67 5.48
C LYS A 28 -16.27 9.01 5.89
N ARG A 29 -16.58 9.50 7.11
CA ARG A 29 -16.03 10.75 7.65
C ARG A 29 -14.52 10.68 7.88
N VAL A 30 -14.04 9.61 8.53
CA VAL A 30 -12.60 9.39 8.76
C VAL A 30 -11.84 9.31 7.44
N LEU A 31 -12.36 8.58 6.45
CA LEU A 31 -11.73 8.48 5.14
C LEU A 31 -11.70 9.84 4.42
N ALA A 32 -12.78 10.61 4.48
CA ALA A 32 -12.87 11.95 3.88
C ALA A 32 -11.88 12.94 4.52
N GLU A 33 -11.79 12.98 5.85
CA GLU A 33 -10.82 13.82 6.59
C GLU A 33 -9.37 13.53 6.19
N LEU A 34 -9.07 12.26 5.91
CA LEU A 34 -7.75 11.80 5.46
C LEU A 34 -7.56 11.88 3.94
N LYS A 35 -8.53 12.42 3.19
CA LYS A 35 -8.52 12.54 1.72
C LYS A 35 -8.36 11.19 1.01
N ILE A 36 -8.97 10.15 1.56
CA ILE A 36 -8.97 8.77 1.03
C ILE A 36 -10.31 8.53 0.33
N LYS A 37 -10.28 8.02 -0.91
CA LYS A 37 -11.49 7.64 -1.64
C LYS A 37 -12.09 6.38 -1.02
N SER A 38 -13.33 6.45 -0.55
CA SER A 38 -14.06 5.27 -0.09
C SER A 38 -14.68 4.53 -1.27
N LEU A 39 -14.50 3.21 -1.33
CA LEU A 39 -15.06 2.32 -2.34
C LEU A 39 -16.00 1.33 -1.64
N ARG A 40 -17.31 1.53 -1.78
CA ARG A 40 -18.35 0.63 -1.26
C ARG A 40 -19.29 0.33 -2.41
N VAL A 41 -19.45 -0.94 -2.76
CA VAL A 41 -20.10 -1.35 -4.03
C VAL A 41 -21.53 -0.81 -4.17
N ASP A 42 -22.34 -0.87 -3.10
CA ASP A 42 -23.72 -0.36 -3.06
C ASP A 42 -23.85 1.16 -3.28
N ARG A 43 -22.74 1.90 -3.27
CA ARG A 43 -22.68 3.36 -3.43
C ARG A 43 -22.05 3.81 -4.75
N ILE A 44 -21.70 2.87 -5.62
CA ILE A 44 -21.14 3.13 -6.93
C ILE A 44 -22.19 2.68 -7.95
N VAL A 45 -22.66 3.61 -8.77
CA VAL A 45 -23.57 3.27 -9.87
C VAL A 45 -22.74 2.62 -10.97
N HIS A 46 -23.11 1.40 -11.37
CA HIS A 46 -22.51 0.66 -12.48
C HIS A 46 -23.58 -0.23 -13.13
N ASN A 47 -23.31 -0.69 -14.36
CA ASN A 47 -24.15 -1.65 -15.07
C ASN A 47 -23.54 -3.06 -15.08
N ASP A 48 -22.31 -3.19 -14.58
CA ASP A 48 -21.56 -4.46 -14.56
C ASP A 48 -22.15 -5.44 -13.52
N ASP A 49 -21.76 -6.71 -13.62
CA ASP A 49 -22.03 -7.67 -12.55
C ASP A 49 -21.44 -7.18 -11.22
N VAL A 50 -22.18 -7.37 -10.12
CA VAL A 50 -21.79 -6.86 -8.81
C VAL A 50 -20.51 -7.53 -8.31
N ASP A 51 -20.31 -8.81 -8.60
CA ASP A 51 -19.15 -9.57 -8.17
C ASP A 51 -17.91 -9.11 -8.94
N ASP A 52 -18.01 -8.93 -10.26
CA ASP A 52 -16.94 -8.36 -11.09
C ASP A 52 -16.54 -6.97 -10.58
N LYS A 53 -17.53 -6.15 -10.21
CA LYS A 53 -17.26 -4.83 -9.67
C LYS A 53 -16.55 -4.89 -8.32
N ILE A 54 -16.95 -5.80 -7.45
CA ILE A 54 -16.27 -6.02 -6.15
C ILE A 54 -14.81 -6.40 -6.38
N LEU A 55 -14.53 -7.32 -7.30
CA LEU A 55 -13.18 -7.75 -7.63
C LEU A 55 -12.32 -6.60 -8.18
N GLU A 56 -12.85 -5.79 -9.10
CA GLU A 56 -12.19 -4.59 -9.61
C GLU A 56 -11.85 -3.61 -8.47
N LEU A 57 -12.82 -3.33 -7.58
CA LEU A 57 -12.62 -2.40 -6.47
C LEU A 57 -11.59 -2.93 -5.46
N ILE A 58 -11.57 -4.24 -5.22
CA ILE A 58 -10.56 -4.92 -4.40
C ILE A 58 -9.17 -4.79 -5.05
N ASP A 59 -9.06 -4.99 -6.36
CA ASP A 59 -7.79 -4.91 -7.09
C ASP A 59 -7.20 -3.49 -7.08
N VAL A 60 -8.02 -2.45 -7.22
CA VAL A 60 -7.52 -1.06 -7.25
C VAL A 60 -7.35 -0.42 -5.87
N CYS A 61 -7.93 -0.99 -4.80
CA CYS A 61 -7.85 -0.40 -3.47
C CYS A 61 -6.44 -0.47 -2.86
N ASP A 62 -6.13 0.42 -1.92
CA ASP A 62 -4.84 0.42 -1.20
C ASP A 62 -4.89 -0.37 0.10
N PHE A 63 -6.06 -0.41 0.73
CA PHE A 63 -6.34 -1.13 1.97
C PHE A 63 -7.86 -1.31 2.11
N CYS A 64 -8.29 -2.10 3.09
CA CYS A 64 -9.70 -2.34 3.36
C CYS A 64 -10.08 -2.03 4.82
N ILE A 65 -11.34 -1.60 4.99
CA ILE A 65 -12.04 -1.60 6.27
C ILE A 65 -13.22 -2.58 6.14
N THR A 66 -13.27 -3.59 7.01
CA THR A 66 -14.32 -4.60 7.01
C THR A 66 -15.08 -4.56 8.32
N ASP A 67 -16.39 -4.36 8.28
CA ASP A 67 -17.26 -4.55 9.44
C ASP A 67 -17.81 -5.99 9.47
N LEU A 68 -17.45 -6.72 10.53
CA LEU A 68 -17.79 -8.14 10.75
C LEU A 68 -19.11 -8.33 11.50
N THR A 69 -19.82 -7.25 11.83
CA THR A 69 -21.14 -7.33 12.46
C THR A 69 -22.10 -8.10 11.56
N TYR A 70 -22.91 -8.97 12.16
CA TYR A 70 -23.80 -9.93 11.49
C TYR A 70 -23.12 -11.11 10.77
N ALA A 71 -21.82 -11.34 11.01
CA ALA A 71 -21.03 -12.45 10.46
C ALA A 71 -21.20 -12.68 8.94
N ARG A 72 -21.46 -11.61 8.17
CA ARG A 72 -21.87 -11.71 6.77
C ARG A 72 -20.78 -12.40 5.92
N PRO A 73 -21.04 -13.58 5.30
CA PRO A 73 -19.99 -14.34 4.61
C PRO A 73 -19.23 -13.56 3.54
N SER A 74 -19.92 -12.71 2.76
CA SER A 74 -19.28 -11.88 1.75
C SER A 74 -18.23 -10.93 2.33
N ALA A 75 -18.47 -10.34 3.51
CA ALA A 75 -17.51 -9.44 4.15
C ALA A 75 -16.22 -10.17 4.58
N TYR A 76 -16.33 -11.43 4.99
CA TYR A 76 -15.18 -12.28 5.32
C TYR A 76 -14.41 -12.67 4.07
N TYR A 77 -15.12 -13.07 3.02
CA TYR A 77 -14.52 -13.43 1.74
C TYR A 77 -13.73 -12.25 1.14
N GLU A 78 -14.36 -11.07 1.07
CA GLU A 78 -13.73 -9.83 0.57
C GLU A 78 -12.50 -9.45 1.41
N ALA A 79 -12.59 -9.52 2.73
CA ALA A 79 -11.44 -9.28 3.60
C ALA A 79 -10.30 -10.28 3.37
N GLY A 80 -10.64 -11.55 3.15
CA GLY A 80 -9.71 -12.61 2.79
C GLY A 80 -9.00 -12.32 1.48
N LEU A 81 -9.74 -11.94 0.43
CA LEU A 81 -9.17 -11.56 -0.87
C LEU A 81 -8.22 -10.37 -0.76
N VAL A 82 -8.64 -9.29 -0.10
CA VAL A 82 -7.78 -8.10 0.11
C VAL A 82 -6.51 -8.50 0.86
N SER A 83 -6.63 -9.29 1.92
CA SER A 83 -5.48 -9.78 2.68
C SER A 83 -4.57 -10.69 1.83
N GLY A 84 -5.15 -11.53 0.97
CA GLY A 84 -4.42 -12.40 0.03
C GLY A 84 -3.58 -11.63 -0.99
N LEU A 85 -4.03 -10.44 -1.38
CA LEU A 85 -3.26 -9.50 -2.22
C LEU A 85 -2.18 -8.72 -1.44
N GLY A 86 -1.93 -9.07 -0.17
CA GLY A 86 -0.94 -8.40 0.68
C GLY A 86 -1.35 -6.98 1.10
N LYS A 87 -2.63 -6.61 0.91
CA LYS A 87 -3.15 -5.30 1.30
C LYS A 87 -3.66 -5.35 2.74
N PRO A 88 -3.40 -4.30 3.55
CA PRO A 88 -3.80 -4.32 4.94
C PRO A 88 -5.33 -4.22 5.10
N VAL A 89 -5.86 -4.93 6.09
CA VAL A 89 -7.29 -4.92 6.44
C VAL A 89 -7.46 -4.43 7.88
N ILE A 90 -8.40 -3.51 8.07
CA ILE A 90 -8.82 -3.01 9.38
C ILE A 90 -10.21 -3.58 9.68
N PHE A 91 -10.32 -4.35 10.75
CA PHE A 91 -11.58 -4.95 11.15
C PHE A 91 -12.34 -4.08 12.15
N LEU A 92 -13.65 -3.96 11.96
CA LEU A 92 -14.64 -3.40 12.88
C LEU A 92 -15.63 -4.50 13.27
N ALA A 93 -16.18 -4.42 14.47
CA ALA A 93 -17.35 -5.22 14.84
C ALA A 93 -18.10 -4.58 16.01
N ARG A 94 -19.42 -4.79 16.06
CA ARG A 94 -20.23 -4.36 17.20
C ARG A 94 -19.82 -5.13 18.46
N SER A 95 -19.74 -4.44 19.59
CA SER A 95 -19.20 -4.98 20.85
C SER A 95 -19.95 -6.21 21.38
N ASP A 96 -21.21 -6.37 21.03
CA ASP A 96 -22.02 -7.54 21.40
C ASP A 96 -21.71 -8.79 20.55
N HIS A 97 -20.93 -8.68 19.47
CA HIS A 97 -20.54 -9.80 18.60
C HIS A 97 -19.26 -10.52 19.07
N PHE A 98 -18.70 -10.14 20.21
CA PHE A 98 -17.53 -10.80 20.80
C PHE A 98 -17.88 -11.88 21.82
N ARG A 99 -19.17 -12.16 22.00
CA ARG A 99 -19.68 -13.18 22.94
C ARG A 99 -20.75 -14.00 22.24
N ASP A 100 -20.94 -15.24 22.69
CA ASP A 100 -22.05 -16.07 22.24
C ASP A 100 -23.37 -15.45 22.68
N LYS A 101 -24.40 -15.60 21.85
CA LYS A 101 -25.76 -15.15 22.15
C LYS A 101 -26.73 -16.32 22.14
N PRO A 102 -27.64 -16.39 23.14
CA PRO A 102 -28.75 -17.33 23.09
C PRO A 102 -29.57 -17.11 21.81
N GLY A 103 -29.90 -18.18 21.10
CA GLY A 103 -30.70 -18.13 19.87
C GLY A 103 -29.91 -17.75 18.60
N ASP A 104 -28.57 -17.76 18.62
CA ASP A 104 -27.73 -17.59 17.43
C ASP A 104 -27.33 -18.92 16.79
N GLU A 105 -28.32 -19.75 16.44
CA GLU A 105 -28.10 -21.09 15.87
C GLU A 105 -27.28 -21.06 14.58
N ASN A 106 -27.41 -19.98 13.81
CA ASN A 106 -26.70 -19.79 12.54
C ASN A 106 -25.33 -19.11 12.71
N GLY A 107 -24.92 -18.72 13.91
CA GLY A 107 -23.64 -18.06 14.17
C GLY A 107 -23.50 -16.67 13.54
N ASN A 108 -24.63 -15.98 13.29
CA ASN A 108 -24.64 -14.67 12.63
C ASN A 108 -24.42 -13.52 13.62
N LEU A 109 -24.59 -13.72 14.92
CA LEU A 109 -24.53 -12.67 15.93
C LEU A 109 -23.23 -12.66 16.72
N ARG A 110 -22.22 -13.39 16.24
CA ARG A 110 -20.86 -13.46 16.76
C ARG A 110 -19.83 -13.40 15.62
N VAL A 111 -18.69 -12.77 15.86
CA VAL A 111 -17.57 -12.78 14.90
C VAL A 111 -17.04 -14.21 14.76
N HIS A 112 -16.92 -14.72 13.52
CA HIS A 112 -16.34 -16.05 13.25
C HIS A 112 -14.94 -16.24 13.85
N PHE A 113 -14.64 -17.47 14.34
CA PHE A 113 -13.44 -17.77 15.13
C PHE A 113 -12.13 -17.45 14.40
N ASP A 114 -12.08 -17.61 13.07
CA ASP A 114 -10.90 -17.31 12.25
C ASP A 114 -10.35 -15.88 12.43
N LEU A 115 -11.25 -14.92 12.66
CA LEU A 115 -10.89 -13.50 12.80
C LEU A 115 -10.92 -13.00 14.25
N GLN A 116 -11.36 -13.80 15.22
CA GLN A 116 -11.48 -13.36 16.62
C GLN A 116 -10.17 -12.90 17.23
N MET A 117 -9.05 -13.53 16.84
CA MET A 117 -7.71 -13.16 17.32
C MET A 117 -7.10 -11.96 16.59
N LYS A 118 -7.76 -11.44 15.54
CA LYS A 118 -7.30 -10.24 14.83
C LYS A 118 -7.59 -8.99 15.67
N ASN A 119 -6.87 -7.93 15.37
CA ASN A 119 -7.05 -6.65 16.05
C ASN A 119 -8.29 -5.91 15.50
N ILE A 120 -9.47 -6.31 16.01
CA ILE A 120 -10.78 -5.76 15.67
C ILE A 120 -11.05 -4.53 16.55
N ILE A 121 -11.46 -3.42 15.94
CA ILE A 121 -11.92 -2.24 16.66
C ILE A 121 -13.39 -2.44 17.01
N SER A 122 -13.68 -2.64 18.29
CA SER A 122 -15.05 -2.74 18.78
C SER A 122 -15.78 -1.40 18.75
N TRP A 123 -17.08 -1.45 18.45
CA TRP A 123 -17.97 -0.29 18.51
C TRP A 123 -19.29 -0.59 19.22
N THR A 124 -19.81 0.41 19.90
CA THR A 124 -21.15 0.40 20.52
C THR A 124 -21.86 1.67 20.07
N SER A 125 -23.19 1.67 20.00
CA SER A 125 -23.96 2.89 19.78
C SER A 125 -24.42 3.45 21.13
N PRO A 126 -24.24 4.75 21.43
CA PRO A 126 -23.60 5.78 20.60
C PRO A 126 -22.08 5.59 20.44
N VAL A 127 -21.46 6.22 19.43
CA VAL A 127 -20.09 5.94 18.94
C VAL A 127 -19.00 6.96 19.33
N PRO A 128 -18.89 7.44 20.59
CA PRO A 128 -18.04 8.57 20.93
C PRO A 128 -16.55 8.32 20.70
N THR A 129 -16.08 7.06 20.80
CA THR A 129 -14.66 6.73 20.71
C THR A 129 -14.24 6.09 19.38
N LEU A 130 -15.18 5.63 18.56
CA LEU A 130 -14.88 4.87 17.34
C LEU A 130 -14.12 5.70 16.32
N HIS A 131 -14.54 6.95 16.10
CA HIS A 131 -13.91 7.85 15.13
C HIS A 131 -12.41 8.05 15.43
N LYS A 132 -12.06 8.39 16.68
CA LYS A 132 -10.67 8.59 17.11
C LYS A 132 -9.84 7.30 16.94
N LYS A 133 -10.36 6.15 17.36
CA LYS A 133 -9.68 4.84 17.24
C LYS A 133 -9.45 4.46 15.79
N LEU A 134 -10.47 4.60 14.94
CA LEU A 134 -10.39 4.29 13.52
C LEU A 134 -9.40 5.22 12.81
N ALA A 135 -9.49 6.53 13.03
CA ALA A 135 -8.58 7.51 12.44
C ALA A 135 -7.11 7.23 12.82
N ALA A 136 -6.84 6.89 14.08
CA ALA A 136 -5.50 6.50 14.52
C ALA A 136 -5.01 5.23 13.80
N ARG A 137 -5.87 4.21 13.67
CA ARG A 137 -5.53 2.98 12.96
C ARG A 137 -5.27 3.21 11.47
N VAL A 138 -6.14 3.96 10.79
CA VAL A 138 -5.98 4.28 9.37
C VAL A 138 -4.66 5.01 9.14
N ARG A 139 -4.32 6.03 9.95
CA ARG A 139 -3.03 6.73 9.84
C ARG A 139 -1.83 5.79 9.97
N LYS A 140 -1.90 4.83 10.89
CA LYS A 140 -0.84 3.82 11.07
C LYS A 140 -0.71 2.91 9.84
N VAL A 141 -1.83 2.47 9.28
CA VAL A 141 -1.88 1.57 8.11
C VAL A 141 -1.40 2.26 6.84
N ILE A 142 -1.82 3.50 6.58
CA ILE A 142 -1.48 4.19 5.33
C ILE A 142 -0.04 4.71 5.28
N ARG A 143 0.62 4.91 6.43
CA ARG A 143 1.98 5.47 6.50
C ARG A 143 2.99 4.72 5.60
N PRO A 144 3.14 3.38 5.67
CA PRO A 144 4.02 2.66 4.76
C PRO A 144 3.57 2.74 3.29
N ILE A 145 2.26 2.72 3.02
CA ILE A 145 1.70 2.81 1.65
C ILE A 145 2.08 4.15 1.00
N VAL A 146 1.88 5.25 1.72
CA VAL A 146 2.22 6.60 1.25
C VAL A 146 3.72 6.71 0.97
N ARG A 147 4.57 6.18 1.86
CA ARG A 147 6.03 6.18 1.68
C ARG A 147 6.41 5.47 0.38
N ARG A 148 5.89 4.26 0.16
CA ARG A 148 6.15 3.45 -1.03
C ARG A 148 5.69 4.15 -2.31
N LYS A 149 4.45 4.62 -2.37
CA LYS A 149 3.92 5.34 -3.54
C LYS A 149 4.69 6.63 -3.85
N THR A 150 5.13 7.34 -2.81
CA THR A 150 5.91 8.57 -2.98
C THR A 150 7.30 8.26 -3.55
N SER A 151 7.97 7.22 -3.07
CA SER A 151 9.27 6.81 -3.63
C SER A 151 9.15 6.30 -5.06
N GLU A 152 8.13 5.49 -5.36
CA GLU A 152 7.86 5.01 -6.73
C GLU A 152 7.58 6.18 -7.68
N SER A 153 6.76 7.14 -7.27
CA SER A 153 6.47 8.34 -8.06
C SER A 153 7.71 9.22 -8.26
N ALA A 154 8.59 9.31 -7.26
CA ALA A 154 9.85 10.03 -7.38
C ALA A 154 10.81 9.33 -8.36
N SER A 155 10.96 8.00 -8.27
CA SER A 155 11.77 7.19 -9.19
C SER A 155 11.30 7.37 -10.64
N LYS A 156 10.00 7.18 -10.88
CA LYS A 156 9.40 7.37 -12.21
C LYS A 156 9.63 8.77 -12.77
N LYS A 157 9.58 9.81 -11.91
CA LYS A 157 9.86 11.20 -12.33
C LYS A 157 11.33 11.39 -12.71
N LEU A 158 12.26 10.81 -11.94
CA LEU A 158 13.69 10.85 -12.24
C LEU A 158 13.99 10.09 -13.55
N GLU A 159 13.46 8.88 -13.70
CA GLU A 159 13.58 8.08 -14.93
C GLU A 159 13.05 8.84 -16.15
N ALA A 160 11.87 9.47 -16.03
CA ALA A 160 11.31 10.28 -17.11
C ALA A 160 12.08 11.58 -17.38
N ALA A 161 12.76 12.14 -16.39
CA ALA A 161 13.66 13.28 -16.58
C ALA A 161 14.92 12.84 -17.32
N PHE A 162 15.59 11.80 -16.82
CA PHE A 162 16.77 11.20 -17.43
C PHE A 162 16.52 10.77 -18.87
N ALA A 163 15.38 10.14 -19.15
CA ALA A 163 15.01 9.70 -20.50
C ALA A 163 14.97 10.86 -21.53
N ARG A 164 14.62 12.07 -21.11
CA ARG A 164 14.50 13.26 -21.97
C ARG A 164 15.84 13.95 -22.26
N GLU A 165 16.92 13.55 -21.59
CA GLU A 165 18.23 14.16 -21.79
C GLU A 165 18.94 13.68 -23.07
N SER A 166 19.91 14.47 -23.52
CA SER A 166 20.82 14.08 -24.61
C SER A 166 21.68 12.87 -24.22
N GLN A 167 22.16 12.11 -25.21
CA GLN A 167 23.05 10.96 -24.95
C GLN A 167 24.33 11.37 -24.21
N GLN A 168 24.87 12.55 -24.52
CA GLN A 168 26.08 13.05 -23.88
C GLN A 168 25.84 13.44 -22.41
N SER A 169 24.71 14.08 -22.12
CA SER A 169 24.29 14.41 -20.75
C SER A 169 24.09 13.14 -19.92
N LYS A 170 23.36 12.15 -20.47
CA LYS A 170 23.16 10.82 -19.85
C LYS A 170 24.48 10.14 -19.50
N LEU A 171 25.42 10.09 -20.45
CA LEU A 171 26.73 9.49 -20.23
C LEU A 171 27.49 10.22 -19.10
N SER A 172 27.50 11.55 -19.11
CA SER A 172 28.17 12.34 -18.06
C SER A 172 27.58 12.12 -16.66
N GLU A 173 26.25 11.99 -16.56
CA GLU A 173 25.56 11.73 -15.30
C GLU A 173 25.82 10.30 -14.81
N LEU A 174 25.77 9.30 -15.69
CA LEU A 174 26.10 7.91 -15.37
C LEU A 174 27.56 7.76 -14.92
N LEU A 175 28.51 8.43 -15.56
CA LEU A 175 29.91 8.46 -15.14
C LEU A 175 30.04 9.07 -13.74
N THR A 176 29.35 10.19 -13.47
CA THR A 176 29.36 10.85 -12.17
C THR A 176 28.79 9.96 -11.07
N LEU A 177 27.64 9.32 -11.31
CA LEU A 177 27.00 8.39 -10.39
C LEU A 177 27.85 7.14 -10.13
N SER A 178 28.48 6.60 -11.18
CA SER A 178 29.38 5.44 -11.09
C SER A 178 30.60 5.77 -10.24
N ARG A 179 31.26 6.91 -10.52
CA ARG A 179 32.41 7.41 -9.74
C ARG A 179 32.05 7.58 -8.26
N ARG A 180 30.90 8.18 -7.96
CA ARG A 180 30.40 8.37 -6.58
C ARG A 180 30.09 7.05 -5.87
N SER A 181 29.58 6.06 -6.58
CA SER A 181 29.24 4.75 -5.99
C SER A 181 30.49 3.93 -5.71
N LEU A 182 31.41 3.92 -6.65
CA LEU A 182 32.69 3.23 -6.54
C LEU A 182 33.64 3.90 -5.52
N SER A 183 33.58 5.23 -5.34
CA SER A 183 34.37 5.90 -4.30
C SER A 183 33.99 5.48 -2.89
N LYS A 184 32.70 5.17 -2.63
CA LYS A 184 32.26 4.55 -1.37
C LYS A 184 32.88 3.17 -1.15
N LEU A 185 33.23 2.47 -2.23
CA LEU A 185 33.96 1.20 -2.22
C LEU A 185 35.49 1.39 -2.21
N LYS A 186 35.97 2.62 -1.98
CA LYS A 186 37.40 3.01 -1.93
C LYS A 186 38.15 2.90 -3.27
N TYR A 187 37.43 3.02 -4.39
CA TYR A 187 38.04 3.21 -5.71
C TYR A 187 38.26 4.73 -5.92
N CYS A 188 39.47 5.14 -6.30
CA CYS A 188 39.85 6.56 -6.24
C CYS A 188 40.72 7.08 -7.40
N LYS A 189 41.10 6.23 -8.36
CA LYS A 189 41.75 6.65 -9.61
C LYS A 189 40.82 6.41 -10.80
N TRP A 190 40.69 7.44 -11.63
CA TRP A 190 39.84 7.51 -12.82
C TRP A 190 40.73 7.96 -13.98
N SER A 191 40.67 7.32 -15.14
CA SER A 191 41.39 7.75 -16.34
C SER A 191 40.41 7.93 -17.49
N ASP A 192 40.54 9.04 -18.24
CA ASP A 192 39.74 9.34 -19.43
C ASP A 192 40.50 8.98 -20.73
N SER A 193 41.39 7.98 -20.69
CA SER A 193 42.30 7.67 -21.81
C SER A 193 41.54 7.40 -23.12
N PRO A 194 41.85 8.13 -24.21
CA PRO A 194 41.14 8.05 -25.50
C PRO A 194 41.46 6.79 -26.32
N HIS A 195 42.34 5.91 -25.83
CA HIS A 195 42.74 4.68 -26.52
C HIS A 195 41.87 3.46 -26.17
N TYR A 196 40.72 3.64 -25.52
CA TYR A 196 39.79 2.55 -25.22
C TYR A 196 38.33 3.01 -25.37
N ASP A 197 37.55 2.18 -26.05
CA ASP A 197 36.16 2.29 -26.51
C ASP A 197 35.21 3.14 -25.62
N PRO A 198 34.33 4.02 -26.17
CA PRO A 198 33.62 5.10 -25.45
C PRO A 198 32.54 4.69 -24.42
N VAL A 199 32.47 3.42 -24.03
CA VAL A 199 31.41 2.87 -23.15
C VAL A 199 31.90 2.60 -21.72
N SER A 200 33.12 3.05 -21.35
CA SER A 200 33.87 2.49 -20.22
C SER A 200 34.03 3.46 -19.03
N ALA A 201 33.26 3.28 -17.94
CA ALA A 201 33.55 3.91 -16.65
C ALA A 201 34.48 3.01 -15.81
N CYS A 202 35.80 3.19 -15.88
CA CYS A 202 36.76 2.37 -15.13
C CYS A 202 37.10 2.97 -13.76
N GLY A 203 36.79 2.25 -12.68
CA GLY A 203 37.31 2.55 -11.34
C GLY A 203 38.37 1.52 -10.93
N VAL A 204 39.45 1.96 -10.28
CA VAL A 204 40.51 1.06 -9.83
C VAL A 204 40.65 0.99 -8.29
N ARG A 205 40.74 -0.22 -7.71
CA ARG A 205 41.00 -0.49 -6.28
C ARG A 205 42.41 -1.06 -6.10
N ARG A 206 43.19 -0.46 -5.21
CA ARG A 206 44.51 -0.97 -4.81
C ARG A 206 44.33 -2.04 -3.74
N GLN A 207 44.62 -3.30 -4.04
CA GLN A 207 44.80 -4.34 -3.02
C GLN A 207 46.27 -4.37 -2.57
N ARG A 208 46.53 -4.74 -1.31
CA ARG A 208 47.84 -4.68 -0.64
C ARG A 208 48.99 -5.46 -1.35
N SER A 209 48.70 -6.29 -2.36
CA SER A 209 49.65 -7.18 -3.04
C SER A 209 49.92 -6.87 -4.52
N GLY A 210 49.62 -5.66 -5.02
CA GLY A 210 50.12 -5.22 -6.33
C GLY A 210 49.31 -5.66 -7.57
N TYR A 211 48.17 -6.33 -7.41
CA TYR A 211 47.26 -6.63 -8.52
C TYR A 211 46.13 -5.58 -8.62
N TRP A 212 45.88 -5.09 -9.83
CA TRP A 212 44.77 -4.21 -10.17
C TRP A 212 43.55 -5.05 -10.54
N LEU A 213 42.48 -5.00 -9.73
CA LEU A 213 41.19 -5.56 -10.13
C LEU A 213 40.46 -4.50 -10.96
N VAL A 214 40.33 -4.75 -12.26
CA VAL A 214 39.49 -3.96 -13.17
C VAL A 214 38.11 -4.60 -13.18
N VAL A 215 37.12 -3.93 -12.60
CA VAL A 215 35.72 -4.38 -12.73
C VAL A 215 35.16 -3.74 -13.99
N VAL A 216 35.19 -4.49 -15.08
CA VAL A 216 34.40 -4.21 -16.28
C VAL A 216 33.06 -4.91 -16.08
N ARG A 217 31.94 -4.17 -16.13
CA ARG A 217 30.65 -4.80 -16.40
C ARG A 217 30.12 -4.23 -17.71
N VAL A 218 30.26 -5.03 -18.75
CA VAL A 218 29.75 -4.80 -20.10
C VAL A 218 28.22 -4.87 -20.07
N ALA A 219 27.57 -3.94 -20.75
CA ALA A 219 26.16 -4.06 -21.10
C ALA A 219 26.02 -4.86 -22.40
N SER A 220 25.21 -5.90 -22.35
CA SER A 220 24.31 -6.34 -23.42
C SER A 220 23.03 -6.80 -22.72
#